data_AF-A0A6I3QZ96-F1
#
_entry.id   AF-A0A6I3QZ96-F1
#
_cell.length_a   1.000
_cell.length_b   1.000
_cell.length_c   1.000
_cell.angle_alpha   90.00
_cell.angle_beta   90.00
_cell.angle_gamma   90.00
#
_symmetry.space_group_name_H-M   'P 1'
#
loop_
_entity.id
_entity.type
_entity.pdbx_description
1 polymer ?
#
loop_
_entity_poly.entity_id
_entity_poly.type
_entity_poly.pdbx_seq_one_letter_code
_entity_poly.pdbx_strand_id
1 'polypeptide(L)'
;MTLPLYRYRNKGSWISFLGGFAVGSIVEYVCSWGQELVFGSRSWDYSGVPFNINGRICLLYSIFWGFLGILWIKSIYPWMAKLILKIPNCAGKIITWVLVIFLAVNGIVSSFAVYRWSERVDNVPASNSFWEYVDERFPDERMERIYENMVFD
;
A
#
# COMPACT_ATOMS: atom_id res chain seq x y z
N MET A 1 1.19 -11.39 -2.74
CA MET A 1 0.07 -12.24 -2.24
C MET A 1 -0.27 -13.42 -3.15
N THR A 2 -0.31 -13.27 -4.47
CA THR A 2 -0.86 -14.29 -5.39
C THR A 2 -0.06 -15.60 -5.48
N LEU A 3 1.27 -15.56 -5.57
CA LEU A 3 2.10 -16.77 -5.70
C LEU A 3 1.99 -17.77 -4.52
N PRO A 4 2.14 -17.36 -3.24
CA PRO A 4 2.06 -18.31 -2.12
C PRO A 4 0.63 -18.83 -1.91
N LEU A 5 -0.39 -17.99 -2.13
CA LEU A 5 -1.80 -18.37 -1.97
C LEU A 5 -2.31 -19.29 -3.09
N TYR A 6 -1.74 -19.21 -4.29
CA TYR A 6 -2.10 -20.09 -5.41
C TYR A 6 -1.83 -21.58 -5.11
N ARG A 7 -0.72 -21.89 -4.41
CA ARG A 7 -0.39 -23.26 -3.98
C ARG A 7 -1.37 -23.83 -2.95
N TYR A 8 -2.09 -22.98 -2.22
CA TYR A 8 -3.04 -23.38 -1.18
C TYR A 8 -4.51 -23.30 -1.58
N ARG A 9 -4.80 -22.93 -2.85
CA ARG A 9 -6.15 -22.82 -3.41
C ARG A 9 -7.01 -24.08 -3.25
N ASN A 10 -6.39 -25.26 -3.15
CA ASN A 10 -7.08 -26.56 -3.07
C ASN A 10 -7.13 -27.19 -1.67
N LYS A 11 -6.63 -26.51 -0.62
CA LYS A 11 -6.78 -26.96 0.77
C LYS A 11 -7.88 -26.15 1.48
N GLY A 12 -8.43 -26.70 2.58
CA GLY A 12 -9.59 -26.17 3.28
C GLY A 12 -9.52 -24.67 3.60
N SER A 13 -10.69 -24.00 3.67
CA SER A 13 -10.84 -22.55 3.85
C SER A 13 -9.96 -21.95 4.96
N TRP A 14 -9.64 -22.75 5.98
CA TRP A 14 -8.78 -22.39 7.10
C TRP A 14 -7.34 -22.01 6.71
N ILE A 15 -6.75 -22.67 5.70
CA ILE A 15 -5.37 -22.36 5.28
C ILE A 15 -5.33 -21.06 4.45
N SER A 16 -6.40 -20.78 3.70
CA SER A 16 -6.55 -19.48 3.02
C SER A 16 -6.72 -18.34 4.03
N PHE A 17 -7.43 -18.59 5.13
CA PHE A 17 -7.54 -17.66 6.26
C PHE A 17 -6.18 -17.42 6.92
N LEU A 18 -5.47 -18.48 7.32
CA LEU A 18 -4.16 -18.35 7.97
C LEU A 18 -3.14 -17.66 7.05
N GLY A 19 -3.16 -17.98 5.75
CA GLY A 19 -2.32 -17.34 4.76
C GLY A 19 -2.63 -15.86 4.57
N GLY A 20 -3.92 -15.49 4.48
CA GLY A 20 -4.35 -14.09 4.42
C GLY A 20 -4.00 -13.32 5.69
N PHE A 21 -4.23 -13.93 6.85
CA PHE A 21 -3.92 -13.37 8.17
C PHE A 21 -2.42 -13.09 8.31
N ALA A 22 -1.58 -14.11 8.06
CA ALA A 22 -0.13 -13.99 8.21
C ALA A 22 0.47 -13.02 7.19
N VAL A 23 0.12 -13.17 5.90
CA VAL A 23 0.67 -12.31 4.85
C VAL A 23 0.18 -10.87 4.98
N GLY A 24 -1.11 -10.65 5.30
CA GLY A 24 -1.65 -9.31 5.52
C GLY A 24 -0.97 -8.62 6.69
N SER A 25 -0.82 -9.31 7.83
CA SER A 25 -0.13 -8.76 9.01
C SER A 25 1.33 -8.45 8.74
N ILE A 26 2.05 -9.34 8.03
CA ILE A 26 3.46 -9.10 7.67
C ILE A 26 3.59 -7.90 6.73
N VAL A 27 2.71 -7.80 5.72
CA VAL A 27 2.73 -6.68 4.77
C VAL A 27 2.41 -5.37 5.47
N GLU A 28 1.40 -5.35 6.34
CA GLU A 28 1.03 -4.17 7.12
C GLU A 28 2.18 -3.71 8.02
N TYR A 29 2.84 -4.66 8.70
CA TYR A 29 4.02 -4.37 9.52
C TYR A 29 5.18 -3.80 8.70
N VAL A 30 5.55 -4.48 7.61
CA VAL A 30 6.68 -4.08 6.76
C VAL A 30 6.38 -2.76 6.07
N CYS A 31 5.12 -2.49 5.70
CA CYS A 31 4.73 -1.22 5.10
C CYS A 31 4.79 -0.07 6.11
N SER A 32 4.30 -0.29 7.33
CA SER A 32 4.39 0.71 8.41
C SER A 32 5.85 0.98 8.80
N TRP A 33 6.66 -0.08 8.94
CA TRP A 33 8.08 0.03 9.27
C TRP A 33 8.90 0.68 8.14
N GLY A 34 8.65 0.27 6.89
CA GLY A 34 9.32 0.86 5.73
C GLY A 34 8.97 2.32 5.53
N GLN A 35 7.72 2.71 5.77
CA GLN A 35 7.32 4.11 5.66
C GLN A 35 7.98 4.98 6.73
N GLU A 36 8.02 4.51 7.98
CA GLU A 36 8.71 5.23 9.05
C GLU A 36 10.21 5.36 8.76
N LEU A 37 10.85 4.31 8.25
CA LEU A 37 12.29 4.33 7.96
C LEU A 37 12.66 5.25 6.78
N VAL A 38 11.78 5.38 5.79
CA VAL A 38 12.03 6.20 4.59
C VAL A 38 11.56 7.64 4.75
N PHE A 39 10.48 7.88 5.49
CA PHE A 39 9.79 9.17 5.54
C PHE A 39 9.52 9.71 6.96
N GLY A 40 9.96 9.02 8.01
CA GLY A 40 9.72 9.46 9.41
C GLY A 40 8.24 9.54 9.80
N SER A 41 7.34 8.96 9.01
CA SER A 41 5.89 9.09 9.17
C SER A 41 5.19 7.75 9.23
N ARG A 42 4.06 7.73 9.92
CA ARG A 42 3.16 6.57 10.02
C ARG A 42 1.82 6.92 9.37
N SER A 43 1.42 6.15 8.36
CA SER A 43 0.12 6.34 7.66
C SER A 43 -1.08 5.91 8.49
N TRP A 44 -0.86 5.17 9.58
CA TRP A 44 -1.88 4.71 10.50
C TRP A 44 -1.26 4.52 11.88
N ASP A 45 -1.90 5.07 12.91
CA ASP A 45 -1.53 4.85 14.30
C ASP A 45 -2.64 4.03 14.99
N TYR A 46 -2.33 2.77 15.30
CA TYR A 46 -3.24 1.87 16.03
C TYR A 46 -2.96 1.83 17.54
N SER A 47 -2.19 2.79 18.08
CA SER A 47 -1.82 2.85 19.51
C SER A 47 -3.03 2.87 20.46
N GLY A 48 -4.20 3.34 20.01
CA GLY A 48 -5.43 3.37 20.80
C GLY A 48 -6.29 2.10 20.77
N VAL A 49 -5.93 1.07 19.99
CA VAL A 49 -6.77 -0.12 19.77
C VAL A 49 -6.29 -1.30 20.61
N PRO A 50 -7.16 -2.00 21.38
CA PRO A 50 -6.75 -3.17 22.15
C PRO A 50 -6.19 -4.27 21.25
N PHE A 51 -5.17 -4.99 21.73
CA PHE A 51 -4.40 -5.99 20.97
C PHE A 51 -3.62 -5.42 19.75
N ASN A 52 -3.13 -4.19 19.87
CA ASN A 52 -2.11 -3.67 18.97
C ASN A 52 -0.73 -4.28 19.28
N ILE A 53 0.11 -4.40 18.25
CA ILE A 53 1.53 -4.73 18.38
C ILE A 53 2.29 -3.49 17.91
N ASN A 54 2.96 -2.82 18.86
CA ASN A 54 3.75 -1.59 18.64
C ASN A 54 2.96 -0.42 17.99
N GLY A 55 1.63 -0.39 18.09
CA GLY A 55 0.80 0.61 17.38
C GLY A 55 0.76 0.45 15.85
N ARG A 56 1.37 -0.62 15.30
CA ARG A 56 1.60 -0.81 13.85
C ARG A 56 0.71 -1.85 13.20
N ILE A 57 0.34 -2.88 13.96
CA ILE A 57 -0.62 -3.92 13.55
C ILE A 57 -1.64 -4.05 14.68
N CYS A 58 -2.90 -4.29 14.36
CA CYS A 58 -3.91 -4.69 15.32
C CYS A 58 -4.47 -6.07 14.96
N LEU A 59 -4.67 -6.91 15.96
CA LEU A 59 -5.24 -8.26 15.80
C LEU A 59 -6.57 -8.24 15.04
N LEU A 60 -7.38 -7.21 15.24
CA LEU A 60 -8.65 -7.00 14.54
C LEU A 60 -8.43 -6.92 13.01
N TYR A 61 -7.49 -6.09 12.57
CA TYR A 61 -7.16 -5.92 11.15
C TYR A 61 -6.51 -7.17 10.57
N SER A 62 -5.65 -7.86 11.33
CA SER A 62 -5.10 -9.16 10.93
C SER A 62 -6.21 -10.19 10.63
N ILE A 63 -7.27 -10.23 11.45
CA ILE A 63 -8.44 -11.10 11.20
C ILE A 63 -9.17 -10.67 9.93
N PHE A 64 -9.37 -9.37 9.71
CA PHE A 64 -9.95 -8.86 8.45
C PHE A 64 -9.12 -9.28 7.23
N TRP A 65 -7.79 -9.19 7.30
CA TRP A 65 -6.90 -9.67 6.24
C TRP A 65 -7.03 -11.18 6.00
N GLY A 66 -7.27 -11.97 7.04
CA GLY A 66 -7.59 -13.39 6.93
C GLY A 66 -8.89 -13.65 6.14
N PHE A 67 -9.97 -12.94 6.47
CA PHE A 67 -11.24 -13.03 5.74
C PHE A 67 -11.11 -12.53 4.30
N LEU A 68 -10.44 -11.40 4.09
CA LEU A 68 -10.19 -10.85 2.77
C LEU A 68 -9.34 -11.80 1.94
N GLY A 69 -8.38 -12.51 2.54
CA GLY A 69 -7.58 -13.55 1.88
C GLY A 69 -8.43 -14.71 1.35
N ILE A 70 -9.42 -15.17 2.12
CA ILE A 70 -10.38 -16.19 1.65
C ILE A 70 -11.18 -15.64 0.47
N LEU A 71 -11.77 -14.44 0.62
CA LEU A 71 -12.61 -13.80 -0.39
C LEU A 71 -11.80 -13.56 -1.68
N TRP A 72 -10.54 -13.16 -1.55
CA TRP A 72 -9.63 -12.95 -2.65
C TRP A 72 -9.37 -14.24 -3.45
N ILE A 73 -9.02 -15.33 -2.77
CA ILE A 73 -8.72 -16.60 -3.46
C ILE A 73 -9.98 -17.23 -4.07
N LYS A 74 -11.10 -17.19 -3.35
CA LYS A 74 -12.31 -17.95 -3.72
C LYS A 74 -13.26 -17.20 -4.65
N SER A 75 -13.37 -15.87 -4.52
CA SER A 75 -14.29 -15.06 -5.34
C SER A 75 -13.55 -14.17 -6.32
N ILE A 76 -12.62 -13.33 -5.84
CA ILE A 76 -12.03 -12.28 -6.68
C ILE A 76 -11.09 -12.88 -7.73
N TYR A 77 -10.19 -13.77 -7.33
CA TYR A 77 -9.21 -14.37 -8.23
C TYR A 77 -9.84 -15.10 -9.43
N PRO A 78 -10.81 -16.03 -9.27
CA PRO A 78 -11.43 -16.70 -10.42
C PRO A 78 -12.23 -15.74 -11.29
N TRP A 79 -12.85 -14.71 -10.70
CA TRP A 79 -13.57 -13.70 -11.46
C TRP A 79 -12.63 -12.82 -12.29
N MET A 80 -11.57 -12.29 -11.67
CA MET A 80 -10.52 -11.52 -12.35
C MET A 80 -9.80 -12.34 -13.42
N ALA A 81 -9.46 -13.59 -13.14
CA ALA A 81 -8.81 -14.47 -14.12
C ALA A 81 -9.70 -14.67 -15.35
N LYS A 82 -11.02 -14.85 -15.18
CA LYS A 82 -11.97 -14.94 -16.29
C LYS A 82 -12.04 -13.64 -17.11
N LEU A 83 -11.96 -12.48 -16.46
CA LEU A 83 -11.93 -11.18 -17.16
C LEU A 83 -10.63 -10.98 -17.94
N ILE A 84 -9.49 -11.29 -17.33
CA ILE A 84 -8.17 -11.16 -17.97
C ILE A 84 -8.07 -12.09 -19.17
N LEU A 85 -8.59 -13.32 -19.08
CA LEU A 85 -8.59 -14.29 -20.19
C LEU A 85 -9.49 -13.87 -21.37
N LYS A 86 -10.43 -12.92 -21.18
CA LYS A 86 -11.21 -12.35 -22.30
C LYS A 86 -10.43 -11.29 -23.09
N ILE A 87 -9.34 -10.76 -22.54
CA ILE A 87 -8.54 -9.73 -23.18
C ILE A 87 -7.55 -10.42 -24.13
N PRO A 88 -7.47 -10.02 -25.42
CA PRO A 88 -6.50 -10.59 -26.34
C PRO A 88 -5.08 -10.31 -25.85
N ASN A 89 -4.21 -11.33 -25.90
CA ASN A 89 -2.86 -11.30 -25.32
C ASN A 89 -2.00 -10.10 -25.78
N CYS A 90 -2.15 -9.65 -27.03
CA CYS A 90 -1.44 -8.48 -27.54
C CYS A 90 -1.87 -7.18 -26.85
N ALA A 91 -3.19 -6.94 -26.72
CA ALA A 91 -3.71 -5.77 -26.03
C ALA A 91 -3.42 -5.84 -24.52
N GLY A 92 -3.59 -7.01 -23.91
CA GLY A 92 -3.30 -7.24 -22.50
C GLY A 92 -1.85 -6.91 -22.13
N LYS A 93 -0.88 -7.31 -22.97
CA LYS A 93 0.54 -6.99 -22.75
C LYS A 93 0.80 -5.48 -22.82
N ILE A 94 0.27 -4.78 -23.81
CA ILE A 94 0.45 -3.33 -23.96
C ILE A 94 -0.15 -2.60 -22.77
N ILE A 95 -1.41 -2.91 -22.42
CA ILE A 95 -2.10 -2.30 -21.28
C ILE A 95 -1.32 -2.55 -19.99
N THR A 96 -0.79 -3.76 -19.78
CA THR A 96 0.01 -4.08 -18.60
C THR A 96 1.26 -3.21 -18.51
N TRP A 97 2.01 -3.06 -19.61
CA TRP A 97 3.19 -2.19 -19.64
C TRP A 97 2.84 -0.72 -19.41
N VAL A 98 1.78 -0.22 -20.04
CA VAL A 98 1.32 1.15 -19.83
C VAL A 98 0.94 1.38 -18.37
N LEU A 99 0.18 0.47 -17.76
CA LEU A 99 -0.21 0.55 -16.36
C LEU A 99 1.00 0.46 -15.42
N VAL A 100 1.97 -0.41 -15.71
CA VAL A 100 3.20 -0.54 -14.91
C VAL A 100 4.00 0.76 -14.96
N ILE A 101 4.20 1.34 -16.15
CA ILE A 101 4.92 2.61 -16.31
C ILE A 101 4.15 3.72 -15.59
N PHE A 102 2.84 3.80 -15.78
CA PHE A 102 2.00 4.80 -15.12
C PHE A 102 2.08 4.70 -13.59
N LEU A 103 2.02 3.48 -13.05
CA LEU A 103 2.12 3.23 -11.61
C LEU A 103 3.52 3.56 -11.08
N ALA A 104 4.57 3.23 -11.83
CA ALA A 104 5.94 3.57 -11.47
C ALA A 104 6.16 5.09 -11.42
N VAL A 105 5.68 5.82 -12.44
CA VAL A 105 5.75 7.28 -12.47
C VAL A 105 4.93 7.90 -11.34
N ASN A 106 3.71 7.42 -11.10
CA ASN A 106 2.90 7.88 -9.96
C ASN A 106 3.61 7.64 -8.63
N GLY A 107 4.17 6.45 -8.42
CA GLY A 107 4.92 6.11 -7.22
C GLY A 107 6.10 7.04 -6.99
N ILE A 108 6.89 7.32 -8.04
CA ILE A 108 8.03 8.25 -7.96
C ILE A 108 7.57 9.66 -7.60
N VAL A 109 6.54 10.17 -8.26
CA VAL A 109 6.00 11.51 -7.98
C VAL A 109 5.45 11.60 -6.56
N SER A 110 4.70 10.59 -6.11
CA SER A 110 4.20 10.50 -4.73
C SER A 110 5.33 10.44 -3.71
N SER A 111 6.38 9.64 -3.95
CA SER A 111 7.54 9.58 -3.06
C SER A 111 8.28 10.91 -2.98
N PHE A 112 8.47 11.62 -4.09
CA PHE A 112 9.09 12.95 -4.05
C PHE A 112 8.21 13.99 -3.34
N ALA A 113 6.89 13.95 -3.54
CA ALA A 113 5.97 14.85 -2.86
C ALA A 113 5.99 14.62 -1.34
N VAL A 114 5.97 13.36 -0.88
CA VAL A 114 6.04 13.01 0.55
C VAL A 114 7.42 13.32 1.14
N TYR A 115 8.51 13.02 0.42
CA TYR A 115 9.86 13.36 0.88
C TYR A 115 10.02 14.87 1.08
N ARG A 116 9.57 15.67 0.10
CA ARG A 116 9.62 17.13 0.21
C ARG A 116 8.74 17.64 1.35
N TRP A 117 7.56 17.05 1.56
CA TRP A 117 6.70 17.40 2.68
C TRP A 117 7.36 17.11 4.03
N SER A 118 8.06 15.97 4.16
CA SER A 118 8.87 15.65 5.35
C SER A 118 9.97 16.69 5.58
N GLU A 119 10.69 17.11 4.53
CA GLU A 119 11.70 18.19 4.65
C GLU A 119 11.10 19.54 5.07
N ARG A 120 9.86 19.83 4.67
CA ARG A 120 9.14 21.05 5.12
C ARG A 120 8.79 20.98 6.60
N VAL A 121 8.36 19.82 7.10
CA VAL A 121 8.13 19.59 8.53
C VAL A 121 9.42 19.81 9.34
N ASP A 122 10.57 19.38 8.80
CA ASP A 122 11.89 19.60 9.40
C ASP A 122 12.47 21.01 9.19
N ASN A 123 11.69 21.96 8.66
CA ASN A 123 12.08 23.35 8.37
C ASN A 123 13.26 23.49 7.38
N VAL A 124 13.47 22.54 6.48
CA VAL A 124 14.50 22.62 5.44
C VAL A 124 13.96 23.42 4.23
N PRO A 125 14.57 24.58 3.89
CA PRO A 125 14.14 25.39 2.75
C PRO A 125 14.46 24.71 1.42
N ALA A 126 13.69 25.01 0.39
CA ALA A 126 13.92 24.47 -0.96
C ALA A 126 15.31 24.86 -1.47
N SER A 127 16.11 23.86 -1.84
CA SER A 127 17.49 24.08 -2.28
C SER A 127 17.63 24.50 -3.75
N ASN A 128 16.61 24.19 -4.58
CA ASN A 128 16.63 24.41 -6.04
C ASN A 128 15.23 24.74 -6.58
N SER A 129 15.16 25.39 -7.74
CA SER A 129 13.89 25.74 -8.42
C SER A 129 13.00 24.54 -8.75
N PHE A 130 13.57 23.34 -8.85
CA PHE A 130 12.79 22.10 -8.98
C PHE A 130 11.95 21.81 -7.71
N TRP A 131 12.53 22.00 -6.52
CA TRP A 131 11.84 21.77 -5.26
C TRP A 131 10.80 22.85 -4.97
N GLU A 132 11.08 24.10 -5.37
CA GLU A 132 10.08 25.19 -5.33
C GLU A 132 8.85 24.87 -6.20
N TYR A 133 9.06 24.33 -7.41
CA TYR A 133 7.96 23.90 -8.27
C TYR A 133 7.16 22.73 -7.65
N VAL A 134 7.83 21.79 -6.99
CA VAL A 134 7.17 20.70 -6.26
C VAL A 134 6.37 21.25 -5.08
N ASP A 135 6.88 22.25 -4.36
CA ASP A 135 6.18 22.92 -3.26
C ASP A 135 4.92 23.66 -3.72
N GLU A 136 5.00 24.38 -4.85
CA GLU A 136 3.86 25.08 -5.43
C GLU A 136 2.80 24.10 -5.96
N ARG A 137 3.22 22.97 -6.51
CA ARG A 137 2.32 21.95 -7.08
C ARG A 137 1.68 21.06 -6.02
N PHE A 138 2.38 20.79 -4.93
CA PHE A 138 1.98 19.94 -3.82
C PHE A 138 2.12 20.70 -2.48
N PRO A 139 1.27 21.72 -2.26
CA PRO A 139 1.25 22.48 -1.01
C PRO A 139 0.73 21.61 0.14
N ASP A 140 1.01 22.04 1.37
CA ASP A 140 0.67 21.28 2.59
C ASP A 140 -0.83 20.98 2.69
N GLU A 141 -1.71 21.93 2.37
CA GLU A 141 -3.17 21.71 2.35
C GLU A 141 -3.60 20.54 1.43
N ARG A 142 -2.90 20.39 0.30
CA ARG A 142 -3.18 19.32 -0.67
C ARG A 142 -2.65 17.98 -0.15
N MET A 143 -1.49 17.99 0.50
CA MET A 143 -0.88 16.80 1.08
C MET A 143 -1.71 16.31 2.27
N GLU A 144 -2.16 17.19 3.16
CA GLU A 144 -3.06 16.86 4.28
C GLU A 144 -4.38 16.26 3.80
N ARG A 145 -4.98 16.80 2.72
CA ARG A 145 -6.20 16.22 2.13
C ARG A 145 -5.96 14.85 1.49
N ILE A 146 -4.80 14.61 0.90
CA ILE A 146 -4.48 13.32 0.25
C ILE A 146 -4.09 12.28 1.30
N TYR A 147 -3.43 12.71 2.37
CA TYR A 147 -2.84 11.87 3.42
C TYR A 147 -3.42 12.21 4.80
N GLU A 148 -4.75 12.22 4.93
CA GLU A 148 -5.46 12.69 6.13
C GLU A 148 -5.07 11.96 7.44
N ASN A 149 -4.61 10.70 7.35
CA ASN A 149 -4.25 9.89 8.53
C ASN A 149 -2.73 9.80 8.76
N MET A 150 -1.93 10.56 8.01
CA MET A 150 -0.48 10.50 8.10
C MET A 150 0.02 11.33 9.27
N VAL A 151 0.71 10.69 10.21
CA VAL A 151 1.33 11.32 11.37
C VAL A 151 2.84 11.32 11.17
N PHE A 152 3.47 12.47 11.33
CA PHE A 152 4.93 12.62 11.35
C PHE A 152 5.38 12.58 12.83
N ASP A 153 6.38 11.74 13.14
CA ASP A 153 6.96 11.62 14.48
C ASP A 153 8.03 12.70 14.74
#